data_AF-A0A4Q3VKA4-F1
#
_entry.id   AF-A0A4Q3VKA4-F1
#
_cell.length_a   1.000
_cell.length_b   1.000
_cell.length_c   1.000
_cell.angle_alpha   90.00
_cell.angle_beta   90.00
_cell.angle_gamma   90.00
#
_symmetry.space_group_name_H-M   'P 1'
#
loop_
_entity.id
_entity.type
_entity.pdbx_description
1 polymer ?
#
loop_
_entity_poly.entity_id
_entity_poly.type
_entity_poly.pdbx_seq_one_letter_code
_entity_poly.pdbx_strand_id
1 'polypeptide(L)'
;GGLIVVPALIFFLGFNQHQAQGTSLGLLLLPVGFLAVMNYYEKGNVDIKVVAIMAIAFILGGWLGSKLALRLPADVVKKIFAIFLFYTAFKLLGWDKAIFNWIKDFFR
;
A
#
# COMPACT_ATOMS: atom_id res chain seq x y z
N GLY A 1 2.85 5.73 -2.58
CA GLY A 1 4.25 5.59 -3.03
C GLY A 1 4.58 4.17 -3.48
N GLY A 2 4.35 3.14 -2.64
CA GLY A 2 4.77 1.77 -2.94
C GLY A 2 4.25 1.18 -4.26
N LEU A 3 3.08 1.59 -4.74
CA LEU A 3 2.52 1.14 -6.03
C LEU A 3 3.40 1.51 -7.24
N ILE A 4 4.17 2.59 -7.14
CA ILE A 4 5.09 3.06 -8.20
C ILE A 4 6.54 2.76 -7.81
N VAL A 5 6.92 3.11 -6.57
CA VAL A 5 8.30 2.98 -6.09
C VAL A 5 8.74 1.51 -6.03
N VAL A 6 7.90 0.59 -5.53
CA VAL A 6 8.29 -0.83 -5.40
C VAL A 6 8.53 -1.47 -6.78
N PRO A 7 7.62 -1.36 -7.77
CA PRO A 7 7.92 -1.84 -9.12
C PRO A 7 9.16 -1.17 -9.73
N ALA A 8 9.37 0.13 -9.49
CA ALA A 8 10.54 0.81 -10.02
C ALA A 8 11.85 0.24 -9.44
N LEU A 9 11.91 -0.01 -8.14
CA LEU A 9 13.07 -0.63 -7.48
C LEU A 9 13.31 -2.06 -7.99
N ILE A 10 12.26 -2.82 -8.28
CA ILE A 10 12.40 -4.19 -8.81
C ILE A 10 12.86 -4.18 -10.27
N PHE A 11 12.18 -3.41 -11.13
CA PHE A 11 12.39 -3.48 -12.57
C PHE A 11 13.62 -2.69 -13.05
N PHE A 12 13.94 -1.56 -12.42
CA PHE A 12 15.08 -0.72 -12.83
C PHE A 12 16.33 -0.96 -12.00
N LEU A 13 16.19 -1.35 -10.72
CA LEU A 13 17.33 -1.51 -9.81
C LEU A 13 17.59 -2.98 -9.42
N GLY A 14 16.76 -3.91 -9.89
CA GLY A 14 16.97 -5.35 -9.68
C GLY A 14 16.74 -5.83 -8.25
N PHE A 15 16.04 -5.05 -7.42
CA PHE A 15 15.81 -5.41 -6.03
C PHE A 15 14.85 -6.60 -5.94
N ASN A 16 15.06 -7.48 -4.96
CA ASN A 16 14.05 -8.48 -4.62
C ASN A 16 12.85 -7.82 -3.92
N GLN A 17 11.73 -8.55 -3.82
CA GLN A 17 10.47 -8.00 -3.28
C GLN A 17 10.62 -7.45 -1.85
N HIS A 18 11.39 -8.12 -0.98
CA HIS A 18 11.60 -7.70 0.41
C HIS A 18 12.43 -6.43 0.49
N GLN A 19 13.52 -6.37 -0.28
CA GLN A 19 14.37 -5.18 -0.40
C GLN A 19 13.56 -3.99 -0.93
N ALA A 20 12.86 -4.16 -2.04
CA ALA A 20 12.08 -3.09 -2.65
C ALA A 20 11.00 -2.54 -1.70
N GLN A 21 10.29 -3.41 -0.97
CA GLN A 21 9.32 -2.95 0.02
C GLN A 21 9.96 -2.24 1.21
N GLY A 22 11.01 -2.81 1.80
CA GLY A 22 11.71 -2.21 2.93
C GLY A 22 12.30 -0.84 2.58
N THR A 23 12.98 -0.74 1.44
CA THR A 23 13.54 0.52 0.95
C THR A 23 12.46 1.55 0.62
N SER A 24 11.36 1.14 -0.01
CA SER A 24 10.24 2.05 -0.26
C SER A 24 9.62 2.57 1.04
N LEU A 25 9.49 1.74 2.07
CA LEU A 25 8.97 2.16 3.38
C LEU A 25 9.93 3.14 4.05
N GLY A 26 11.22 2.83 4.07
CA GLY A 26 12.24 3.73 4.63
C GLY A 26 12.24 5.10 3.96
N LEU A 27 12.21 5.14 2.63
CA LEU A 27 12.16 6.37 1.86
C LEU A 27 10.88 7.19 2.10
N LEU A 28 9.71 6.53 2.07
CA LEU A 28 8.44 7.24 2.14
C LEU A 28 8.07 7.70 3.55
N LEU A 29 8.46 6.94 4.58
CA LEU A 29 8.06 7.24 5.95
C LEU A 29 9.05 8.17 6.66
N LEU A 30 10.36 7.97 6.48
CA LEU A 30 11.37 8.70 7.24
C LEU A 30 11.57 10.13 6.71
N PRO A 31 12.17 10.36 5.52
CA PRO A 31 12.41 11.72 5.05
C PRO A 31 11.14 12.37 4.47
N VAL A 32 10.41 11.67 3.60
CA VAL A 32 9.30 12.27 2.85
C VAL A 32 8.09 12.50 3.75
N GLY A 33 7.67 11.46 4.47
CA GLY A 33 6.52 11.51 5.36
C GLY A 33 6.68 12.52 6.48
N PHE A 34 7.85 12.54 7.14
CA PHE A 34 8.13 13.47 8.23
C PHE A 34 8.03 14.93 7.78
N LEU A 35 8.72 15.30 6.69
CA LEU A 35 8.68 16.67 6.17
C LEU A 35 7.28 17.07 5.68
N ALA A 36 6.52 16.13 5.10
CA ALA A 36 5.14 16.37 4.70
C ALA A 36 4.25 16.66 5.93
N VAL A 37 4.31 15.80 6.96
CA VAL A 37 3.51 15.95 8.18
C VAL A 37 3.80 17.29 8.85
N MET A 38 5.06 17.70 8.94
CA MET A 38 5.44 18.99 9.53
C MET A 38 4.76 20.16 8.81
N ASN A 39 4.81 20.21 7.49
CA ASN A 39 4.13 21.24 6.68
C ASN A 39 2.60 21.23 6.88
N TYR A 40 1.97 20.07 6.98
CA TYR A 40 0.51 19.98 7.20
C TYR A 40 0.11 20.32 8.63
N TYR A 41 0.95 19.97 9.61
CA TYR A 41 0.74 20.27 11.02
C TYR A 41 0.81 21.78 11.27
N GLU A 42 1.80 22.46 10.70
CA GLU A 42 1.94 23.92 10.80
C GLU A 42 0.73 24.67 10.23
N LYS A 43 0.06 24.09 9.23
CA LYS A 43 -1.17 24.64 8.63
C LYS A 43 -2.45 24.23 9.35
N GLY A 44 -2.37 23.53 10.49
CA GLY A 44 -3.52 23.07 11.26
C GLY A 44 -4.33 21.96 10.60
N ASN A 45 -3.79 21.27 9.59
CA ASN A 45 -4.49 20.23 8.82
C ASN A 45 -4.28 18.81 9.38
N VAL A 46 -3.79 18.68 10.61
CA VAL A 46 -3.48 17.40 11.24
C VAL A 46 -4.22 17.30 12.57
N ASP A 47 -5.18 16.37 12.64
CA ASP A 47 -5.85 16.01 13.90
C ASP A 47 -5.02 14.96 14.64
N ILE A 48 -4.38 15.39 15.73
CA ILE A 48 -3.49 14.54 16.53
C ILE A 48 -4.24 13.41 17.25
N LYS A 49 -5.51 13.58 17.60
CA LYS A 49 -6.30 12.51 18.25
C LYS A 49 -6.58 11.38 17.27
N VAL A 50 -7.00 11.74 16.06
CA VAL A 50 -7.24 10.76 14.97
C VAL A 50 -5.94 10.07 14.61
N VAL A 51 -4.85 10.83 14.45
CA VAL A 51 -3.51 10.28 14.17
C VAL A 51 -3.08 9.28 15.24
N ALA A 52 -3.28 9.57 16.52
CA ALA A 52 -2.88 8.66 17.60
C ALA A 52 -3.62 7.31 17.55
N ILE A 53 -4.93 7.33 17.32
CA ILE A 53 -5.74 6.11 17.19
C ILE A 53 -5.28 5.30 15.98
N MET A 54 -5.11 5.97 14.83
CA MET A 54 -4.63 5.31 13.61
C MET A 54 -3.21 4.77 13.79
N ALA A 55 -2.32 5.50 14.46
CA ALA A 55 -0.94 5.06 14.70
C ALA A 55 -0.90 3.74 15.46
N ILE A 56 -1.71 3.57 16.50
CA ILE A 56 -1.78 2.31 17.26
C ILE A 56 -2.21 1.16 16.35
N ALA A 57 -3.28 1.35 15.58
CA ALA A 57 -3.78 0.33 14.66
C ALA A 57 -2.73 -0.03 13.59
N PHE A 58 -2.05 0.97 13.03
CA PHE A 58 -1.02 0.79 12.00
C PHE A 58 0.25 0.16 12.56
N ILE A 59 0.66 0.47 13.79
CA ILE A 59 1.80 -0.17 14.44
C ILE A 59 1.50 -1.65 14.61
N LEU A 60 0.34 -2.01 15.17
CA LEU A 60 -0.02 -3.42 15.37
C LEU A 60 -0.17 -4.17 14.04
N GLY A 61 -0.95 -3.62 13.12
CA GLY A 61 -1.19 -4.24 11.82
C GLY A 61 0.06 -4.32 10.95
N GLY A 62 0.85 -3.25 10.90
CA GLY A 62 2.09 -3.18 10.13
C GLY A 62 3.20 -4.05 10.72
N TRP A 63 3.35 -4.10 12.04
CA TRP A 63 4.33 -4.97 12.70
C TRP A 63 3.99 -6.45 12.51
N LEU A 64 2.74 -6.85 12.74
CA LEU A 64 2.30 -8.22 12.51
C LEU A 64 2.38 -8.60 11.03
N GLY A 65 1.90 -7.73 10.15
CA GLY A 65 1.89 -7.94 8.71
C GLY A 65 3.31 -8.05 8.12
N SER A 66 4.23 -7.18 8.54
CA SER A 66 5.63 -7.24 8.10
C SER A 66 6.31 -8.51 8.60
N LYS A 67 6.11 -8.91 9.86
CA LYS A 67 6.67 -10.14 10.41
C LYS A 67 6.17 -11.38 9.68
N LEU A 68 4.90 -11.41 9.30
CA LEU A 68 4.33 -12.48 8.47
C LEU A 68 4.91 -12.46 7.05
N ALA A 69 4.96 -11.28 6.42
CA ALA A 69 5.48 -11.13 5.07
C ALA A 69 6.95 -11.56 4.96
N LEU A 70 7.80 -11.14 5.90
CA LEU A 70 9.23 -11.47 5.93
C LEU A 70 9.52 -12.96 6.11
N ARG A 71 8.55 -13.75 6.62
CA ARG A 71 8.66 -15.21 6.70
C ARG A 71 8.34 -15.92 5.40
N LEU A 72 7.69 -15.24 4.46
CA LEU A 72 7.34 -15.80 3.17
C LEU A 72 8.49 -15.62 2.16
N PRO A 73 8.67 -16.58 1.22
CA PRO A 73 9.60 -16.40 0.11
C PRO A 73 9.26 -15.15 -0.71
N ALA A 74 10.29 -14.45 -1.20
CA ALA A 74 10.11 -13.21 -1.96
C ALA A 74 9.18 -13.38 -3.17
N ASP A 75 9.22 -14.53 -3.84
CA ASP A 75 8.35 -14.85 -4.97
C ASP A 75 6.86 -14.95 -4.59
N VAL A 76 6.57 -15.49 -3.40
CA VAL A 76 5.20 -15.56 -2.88
C VAL A 76 4.68 -14.16 -2.58
N VAL A 77 5.49 -13.34 -1.90
CA VAL A 77 5.13 -11.95 -1.59
C VAL A 77 4.94 -11.13 -2.87
N LYS A 78 5.80 -11.36 -3.88
CA LYS A 78 5.68 -10.73 -5.21
C LYS A 78 4.37 -11.10 -5.89
N LYS A 79 3.98 -12.38 -5.87
CA LYS A 79 2.70 -12.84 -6.44
C LYS A 79 1.50 -12.24 -5.71
N ILE A 80 1.52 -12.22 -4.39
CA ILE A 80 0.46 -11.59 -3.57
C ILE A 80 0.33 -10.11 -3.92
N PHE A 81 1.45 -9.39 -4.03
CA PHE A 81 1.45 -7.99 -4.42
C PHE A 81 0.90 -7.78 -5.83
N ALA A 82 1.27 -8.63 -6.79
CA ALA A 82 0.73 -8.57 -8.15
C ALA A 82 -0.80 -8.76 -8.19
N ILE A 83 -1.33 -9.74 -7.44
CA ILE A 83 -2.79 -9.96 -7.31
C ILE A 83 -3.47 -8.72 -6.71
N PHE A 84 -2.87 -8.12 -5.67
CA PHE A 84 -3.37 -6.90 -5.07
C PHE A 84 -3.42 -5.72 -6.06
N LEU A 85 -2.40 -5.58 -6.92
CA LEU A 85 -2.41 -4.56 -7.97
C LEU A 85 -3.51 -4.79 -9.00
N PHE A 86 -3.70 -6.04 -9.45
CA PHE A 86 -4.81 -6.39 -10.35
C PHE A 86 -6.17 -6.08 -9.73
N TYR A 87 -6.38 -6.44 -8.47
CA TYR A 87 -7.61 -6.10 -7.74
C TYR A 87 -7.83 -4.59 -7.66
N THR A 88 -6.77 -3.83 -7.37
CA THR A 88 -6.84 -2.37 -7.31
C THR A 88 -7.20 -1.76 -8.67
N ALA A 89 -6.57 -2.24 -9.74
CA ALA A 89 -6.87 -1.81 -11.10
C ALA A 89 -8.31 -2.14 -11.51
N PHE A 90 -8.77 -3.36 -11.22
CA PHE A 90 -10.14 -3.81 -11.46
C PHE A 90 -11.17 -2.88 -10.80
N LYS A 91 -10.93 -2.53 -9.53
CA LYS A 91 -11.82 -1.63 -8.77
C LYS A 91 -11.77 -0.19 -9.28
N LEU A 92 -10.60 0.31 -9.68
CA LEU A 92 -10.45 1.66 -10.22
C LEU A 92 -11.14 1.82 -11.59
N LEU A 93 -11.15 0.78 -12.41
CA LEU A 93 -11.85 0.78 -13.71
C LEU A 93 -13.37 0.70 -13.58
N GLY A 94 -13.91 0.56 -12.36
CA GLY A 94 -15.34 0.46 -12.13
C GLY A 94 -15.95 -0.84 -12.67
N TRP A 95 -15.12 -1.84 -12.96
CA TRP A 95 -15.57 -3.14 -13.47
C TRP A 95 -16.37 -3.92 -12.42
N ASP A 96 -16.16 -3.62 -11.13
CA ASP A 96 -17.02 -4.07 -10.05
C ASP A 96 -18.48 -3.63 -10.24
N LYS A 97 -18.70 -2.36 -10.61
CA LYS A 97 -20.03 -1.81 -10.89
C LYS A 97 -20.57 -2.31 -12.23
N ALA A 98 -19.74 -2.40 -13.25
CA ALA A 98 -20.14 -2.85 -14.58
C ALA A 98 -20.60 -4.32 -14.57
N ILE A 99 -19.87 -5.21 -13.90
CA ILE A 99 -20.23 -6.62 -13.76
C ILE A 99 -21.48 -6.76 -12.89
N PHE A 100 -21.58 -6.02 -11.79
CA PHE A 100 -22.77 -6.07 -10.95
C PHE A 100 -24.05 -5.67 -11.71
N ASN A 101 -23.96 -4.60 -12.52
CA ASN A 101 -25.07 -4.18 -13.37
C ASN A 101 -25.38 -5.20 -14.46
N TRP A 102 -24.36 -5.74 -15.14
CA TRP A 102 -24.56 -6.77 -16.17
C TRP A 102 -25.22 -8.05 -15.62
N ILE A 103 -24.81 -8.52 -14.44
CA ILE A 103 -25.45 -9.67 -13.77
C ILE A 103 -26.90 -9.32 -13.44
N LYS A 104 -27.14 -8.14 -12.88
CA LYS A 104 -28.50 -7.69 -12.53
C LYS A 104 -29.41 -7.63 -13.75
N ASP A 105 -28.89 -7.17 -14.89
CA ASP A 105 -29.62 -7.10 -16.15
C ASP A 105 -29.84 -8.47 -16.79
N PHE A 106 -28.94 -9.44 -16.58
CA PHE A 106 -29.08 -10.82 -17.06
C PHE A 106 -30.17 -11.62 -16.31
N PHE A 107 -30.38 -11.32 -15.02
CA PHE A 107 -31.41 -11.96 -14.19
C PHE A 107 -32.76 -11.23 -14.20
N ARG A 108 -32.94 -10.23 -15.05
CA ARG A 108 -34.18 -9.46 -15.20
C ARG A 108 -34.88 -9.77 -16.50
#